data_AF-A0A0R2RXR8-F1
#
_entry.id   AF-A0A0R2RXR8-F1
#
_cell.length_a   1.000
_cell.length_b   1.000
_cell.length_c   1.000
_cell.angle_alpha   90.00
_cell.angle_beta   90.00
_cell.angle_gamma   90.00
#
_symmetry.space_group_name_H-M   'P 1'
#
loop_
_entity.id
_entity.type
_entity.pdbx_description
1 polymer ?
#
loop_
_entity_poly.entity_id
_entity_poly.type
_entity_poly.pdbx_seq_one_letter_code
_entity_poly.pdbx_strand_id
1 'polypeptide(L)'
;MTIQAQVDAFHKDIIDMMMIKGEQISGSLAFHDVFPKLKRNFKSNNIAPEVWQEMKGDEAKQVATYMDQAAYAYRQFFDLDDIQNMTEFYLTEAGQAYAFGEDLSVKQKGELAQFLASDTGESWAAHKTEVEEDLAQTRRDWSAQVFKEKMKALIKQGHLN
;
A
#
# COMPACT_ATOMS: atom_id res chain seq x y z
N MET A 1 10.71 -29.06 -0.13
CA MET A 1 10.48 -27.61 0.00
C MET A 1 11.08 -27.16 1.32
N THR A 2 11.79 -26.03 1.35
CA THR A 2 12.38 -25.44 2.56
C THR A 2 11.42 -24.40 3.15
N ILE A 3 11.51 -24.17 4.46
CA ILE A 3 10.69 -23.19 5.20
C ILE A 3 10.80 -21.78 4.58
N GLN A 4 11.99 -21.41 4.07
CA GLN A 4 12.20 -20.12 3.42
C GLN A 4 11.37 -19.94 2.14
N ALA A 5 11.30 -20.95 1.27
CA ALA A 5 10.53 -20.85 0.03
C ALA A 5 9.02 -20.74 0.28
N GLN A 6 8.54 -21.36 1.37
CA GLN A 6 7.13 -21.24 1.79
C GLN A 6 6.85 -19.86 2.40
N VAL A 7 7.80 -19.30 3.16
CA VAL A 7 7.71 -17.94 3.71
C VAL A 7 7.62 -16.89 2.61
N ASP A 8 8.41 -17.05 1.55
CA ASP A 8 8.46 -16.13 0.41
C ASP A 8 7.18 -16.20 -0.45
N ALA A 9 6.63 -17.41 -0.66
CA ALA A 9 5.38 -17.59 -1.40
C ALA A 9 4.18 -16.95 -0.67
N PHE A 10 4.04 -17.22 0.63
CA PHE A 10 2.96 -16.63 1.42
C PHE A 10 3.02 -15.09 1.45
N HIS A 11 4.22 -14.52 1.55
CA HIS A 11 4.40 -13.07 1.50
C HIS A 11 3.94 -12.49 0.16
N LYS A 12 4.25 -13.18 -0.93
CA LYS A 12 3.82 -12.79 -2.26
C LYS A 12 2.30 -12.84 -2.41
N ASP A 13 1.64 -13.86 -1.86
CA ASP A 13 0.17 -13.97 -1.91
C ASP A 13 -0.50 -12.79 -1.18
N ILE A 14 0.07 -12.35 -0.04
CA ILE A 14 -0.38 -11.15 0.67
C ILE A 14 -0.23 -9.90 -0.22
N ILE A 15 0.92 -9.72 -0.86
CA ILE A 15 1.16 -8.57 -1.74
C ILE A 15 0.16 -8.56 -2.90
N ASP A 16 -0.08 -9.71 -3.53
CA ASP A 16 -1.01 -9.84 -4.65
C ASP A 16 -2.45 -9.51 -4.21
N MET A 17 -2.88 -9.98 -3.04
CA MET A 17 -4.17 -9.60 -2.42
C MET A 17 -4.27 -8.09 -2.15
N MET A 18 -3.23 -7.49 -1.57
CA MET A 18 -3.19 -6.05 -1.30
C MET A 18 -3.27 -5.22 -2.59
N MET A 19 -2.64 -5.69 -3.68
CA MET A 19 -2.74 -5.04 -4.99
C MET A 19 -4.18 -5.08 -5.50
N ILE A 20 -4.87 -6.22 -5.38
CA ILE A 20 -6.29 -6.36 -5.74
C ILE A 20 -7.16 -5.41 -4.90
N LYS A 21 -6.88 -5.29 -3.59
CA LYS A 21 -7.57 -4.35 -2.69
C LYS A 21 -7.25 -2.86 -2.96
N GLY A 22 -6.28 -2.56 -3.82
CA GLY A 22 -5.93 -1.18 -4.21
C GLY A 22 -4.86 -0.52 -3.33
N GLU A 23 -4.12 -1.26 -2.52
CA GLU A 23 -3.07 -0.70 -1.65
C GLU A 23 -1.92 -0.07 -2.48
N GLN A 24 -1.64 -0.62 -3.65
CA GLN A 24 -0.66 -0.06 -4.58
C GLN A 24 -1.03 1.37 -5.03
N ILE A 25 -2.32 1.66 -5.19
CA ILE A 25 -2.82 2.99 -5.55
C ILE A 25 -2.57 3.95 -4.38
N SER A 26 -2.88 3.53 -3.15
CA SER A 26 -2.59 4.31 -1.95
C SER A 26 -1.10 4.62 -1.80
N GLY A 27 -0.23 3.65 -2.12
CA GLY A 27 1.22 3.85 -2.18
C GLY A 27 1.64 4.87 -3.24
N SER A 28 1.15 4.75 -4.47
CA SER A 28 1.41 5.70 -5.56
C SER A 28 1.00 7.13 -5.20
N LEU A 29 -0.20 7.32 -4.63
CA LEU A 29 -0.65 8.64 -4.18
C LEU A 29 0.29 9.24 -3.12
N ALA A 30 0.65 8.44 -2.11
CA ALA A 30 1.57 8.87 -1.06
C ALA A 30 3.00 9.15 -1.58
N PHE A 31 3.44 8.48 -2.65
CA PHE A 31 4.68 8.82 -3.35
C PHE A 31 4.58 10.21 -4.01
N HIS A 32 3.49 10.52 -4.71
CA HIS A 32 3.34 11.82 -5.36
C HIS A 32 3.17 12.97 -4.35
N ASP A 33 2.60 12.70 -3.17
CA ASP A 33 2.40 13.68 -2.10
C ASP A 33 3.70 14.20 -1.45
N VAL A 34 4.85 13.53 -1.67
CA VAL A 34 6.15 14.05 -1.20
C VAL A 34 6.60 15.28 -1.98
N PHE A 35 6.20 15.38 -3.26
CA PHE A 35 6.72 16.40 -4.18
C PHE A 35 6.20 17.81 -3.91
N PRO A 36 4.92 18.04 -3.57
CA PRO A 36 4.45 19.37 -3.14
C PRO A 36 5.24 19.92 -1.95
N LYS A 37 5.60 19.07 -0.98
CA LYS A 37 6.43 19.46 0.18
C LYS A 37 7.86 19.80 -0.25
N LEU A 38 8.48 18.98 -1.11
CA LEU A 38 9.81 19.26 -1.65
C LEU A 38 9.83 20.56 -2.45
N LYS A 39 8.88 20.78 -3.36
CA LYS A 39 8.77 22.02 -4.16
C LYS A 39 8.67 23.26 -3.28
N ARG A 40 7.97 23.17 -2.14
CA ARG A 40 7.90 24.26 -1.16
C ARG A 40 9.27 24.56 -0.55
N ASN A 41 10.03 23.52 -0.18
CA ASN A 41 11.35 23.67 0.43
C ASN A 41 12.41 24.24 -0.54
N PHE A 42 12.24 24.04 -1.85
CA PHE A 42 13.17 24.48 -2.88
C PHE A 42 12.61 25.61 -3.77
N LYS A 43 11.59 26.34 -3.29
CA LYS A 43 10.88 27.36 -4.09
C LYS A 43 11.81 28.44 -4.65
N SER A 44 12.86 28.81 -3.91
CA SER A 44 13.86 29.81 -4.31
C SER A 44 14.87 29.33 -5.34
N ASN A 45 14.92 28.02 -5.61
CA ASN A 45 16.02 27.40 -6.35
C ASN A 45 15.73 27.20 -7.84
N ASN A 46 14.56 27.67 -8.32
CA ASN A 46 14.13 27.62 -9.73
C ASN A 46 14.42 26.28 -10.41
N ILE A 47 14.16 25.17 -9.71
CA ILE A 47 14.40 23.82 -10.22
C ILE A 47 13.52 23.59 -11.45
N ALA A 48 14.15 23.20 -12.55
CA ALA A 48 13.50 22.96 -13.83
C ALA A 48 12.44 21.84 -13.73
N PRO A 49 11.31 21.93 -14.46
CA PRO A 49 10.27 20.90 -14.48
C PRO A 49 10.78 19.48 -14.73
N GLU A 50 11.80 19.34 -15.56
CA GLU A 50 12.40 18.07 -15.99
C GLU A 50 13.05 17.33 -14.82
N VAL A 51 13.70 18.05 -13.91
CA VAL A 51 14.30 17.46 -12.69
C VAL A 51 13.21 16.84 -11.82
N TRP A 52 12.06 17.52 -11.68
CA TRP A 52 10.93 16.97 -10.92
C TRP A 52 10.32 15.72 -11.57
N GLN A 53 10.34 15.62 -12.90
CA GLN A 53 9.86 14.43 -13.61
C GLN A 53 10.85 13.28 -13.47
N GLU A 54 12.15 13.55 -13.62
CA GLU A 54 13.21 12.55 -13.43
C GLU A 54 13.14 11.93 -12.03
N MET A 55 12.95 12.77 -11.00
CA MET A 55 12.83 12.31 -9.62
C MET A 55 11.64 11.38 -9.36
N LYS A 56 10.62 11.38 -10.23
CA LYS A 56 9.46 10.49 -10.15
C LYS A 56 9.68 9.16 -10.86
N GLY A 57 10.75 9.01 -11.64
CA GLY A 57 11.00 7.85 -12.49
C GLY A 57 11.21 6.53 -11.75
N ASP A 58 11.43 6.55 -10.43
CA ASP A 58 11.57 5.34 -9.60
C ASP A 58 10.30 4.97 -8.82
N GLU A 59 9.15 5.59 -9.12
CA GLU A 59 7.88 5.35 -8.44
C GLU A 59 7.56 3.86 -8.28
N ALA A 60 7.62 3.09 -9.37
CA ALA A 60 7.30 1.66 -9.34
C ALA A 60 8.17 0.88 -8.33
N LYS A 61 9.47 1.21 -8.26
CA LYS A 61 10.40 0.60 -7.30
C LYS A 61 10.08 1.01 -5.86
N GLN A 62 9.77 2.29 -5.65
CA GLN A 62 9.45 2.82 -4.32
C GLN A 62 8.14 2.23 -3.80
N VAL A 63 7.11 2.15 -4.65
CA VAL A 63 5.82 1.54 -4.30
C VAL A 63 5.98 0.03 -4.06
N ALA A 64 6.79 -0.69 -4.85
CA ALA A 64 7.09 -2.09 -4.57
C ALA A 64 7.76 -2.29 -3.20
N THR A 65 8.68 -1.39 -2.83
CA THR A 65 9.32 -1.39 -1.50
C THR A 65 8.30 -1.16 -0.38
N TYR A 66 7.34 -0.25 -0.59
CA TYR A 66 6.23 -0.04 0.34
C TYR A 66 5.36 -1.29 0.49
N MET A 67 4.95 -1.91 -0.62
CA MET A 67 4.09 -3.10 -0.61
C MET A 67 4.73 -4.26 0.14
N ASP A 68 6.04 -4.49 -0.07
CA ASP A 68 6.82 -5.50 0.65
C ASP A 68 6.83 -5.25 2.17
N GLN A 69 7.05 -4.01 2.60
CA GLN A 69 7.00 -3.64 4.02
C GLN A 69 5.59 -3.77 4.60
N ALA A 70 4.58 -3.35 3.85
CA ALA A 70 3.19 -3.29 4.30
C ALA A 70 2.55 -4.69 4.41
N ALA A 71 3.00 -5.67 3.61
CA ALA A 71 2.51 -7.04 3.68
C ALA A 71 2.77 -7.73 5.04
N TYR A 72 3.70 -7.23 5.85
CA TYR A 72 3.91 -7.74 7.21
C TYR A 72 2.75 -7.43 8.16
N ALA A 73 1.93 -6.41 7.89
CA ALA A 73 0.75 -6.10 8.70
C ALA A 73 -0.28 -7.25 8.69
N TYR A 74 -0.47 -7.87 7.52
CA TYR A 74 -1.38 -9.02 7.37
C TYR A 74 -0.78 -10.30 7.94
N ARG A 75 0.53 -10.50 7.73
CA ARG A 75 1.24 -11.72 8.15
C ARG A 75 1.19 -11.97 9.66
N GLN A 76 0.92 -10.95 10.46
CA GLN A 76 0.79 -11.07 11.92
C GLN A 76 -0.48 -11.80 12.36
N PHE A 77 -1.56 -11.70 11.58
CA PHE A 77 -2.90 -12.11 12.02
C PHE A 77 -3.54 -13.19 11.14
N PHE A 78 -3.10 -13.32 9.89
CA PHE A 78 -3.72 -14.20 8.91
C PHE A 78 -2.79 -15.31 8.47
N ASP A 79 -3.37 -16.46 8.16
CA ASP A 79 -2.68 -17.57 7.52
C ASP A 79 -2.92 -17.58 5.99
N LEU A 80 -2.49 -18.66 5.33
CA LEU A 80 -2.62 -18.78 3.87
C LEU A 80 -4.10 -18.88 3.42
N ASP A 81 -4.92 -19.62 4.16
CA ASP A 81 -6.32 -19.84 3.80
C ASP A 81 -7.10 -18.53 3.96
N ASP A 82 -6.80 -17.75 5.00
CA ASP A 82 -7.35 -16.40 5.17
C ASP A 82 -7.01 -15.48 3.99
N ILE A 83 -5.74 -15.45 3.56
CA ILE A 83 -5.32 -14.59 2.45
C ILE A 83 -5.96 -15.02 1.13
N GLN A 84 -6.14 -16.33 0.91
CA GLN A 84 -6.84 -16.83 -0.28
C GLN A 84 -8.32 -16.44 -0.26
N ASN A 85 -9.02 -16.63 0.87
CA ASN A 85 -10.42 -16.26 1.02
C ASN A 85 -10.63 -14.73 0.90
N MET A 86 -9.73 -13.93 1.47
CA MET A 86 -9.73 -12.47 1.27
C MET A 86 -9.53 -12.11 -0.20
N THR A 87 -8.61 -12.77 -0.88
CA THR A 87 -8.33 -12.54 -2.31
C THR A 87 -9.58 -12.84 -3.14
N GLU A 88 -10.23 -13.97 -2.91
CA GLU A 88 -11.47 -14.34 -3.60
C GLU A 88 -12.57 -13.31 -3.36
N PHE A 89 -12.75 -12.85 -2.12
CA PHE A 89 -13.70 -11.79 -1.80
C PHE A 89 -13.37 -10.49 -2.53
N TYR A 90 -12.12 -10.01 -2.45
CA TYR A 90 -11.70 -8.77 -3.08
C TYR A 90 -11.75 -8.82 -4.61
N LEU A 91 -11.72 -9.99 -5.25
CA LEU A 91 -11.94 -10.12 -6.69
C LEU A 91 -13.41 -9.88 -7.12
N THR A 92 -14.36 -9.91 -6.17
CA THR A 92 -15.77 -9.63 -6.46
C THR A 92 -16.07 -8.13 -6.56
N GLU A 93 -17.20 -7.77 -7.19
CA GLU A 93 -17.68 -6.38 -7.22
C GLU A 93 -17.98 -5.85 -5.81
N ALA A 94 -18.47 -6.69 -4.88
CA ALA A 94 -18.70 -6.27 -3.50
C ALA A 94 -17.40 -6.01 -2.75
N GLY A 95 -16.39 -6.86 -2.95
CA GLY A 95 -15.07 -6.71 -2.34
C GLY A 95 -14.35 -5.46 -2.81
N GLN A 96 -14.37 -5.17 -4.12
CA GLN A 96 -13.81 -3.94 -4.68
C GLN A 96 -14.53 -2.70 -4.11
N ALA A 97 -15.86 -2.66 -4.17
CA ALA A 97 -16.63 -1.54 -3.63
C ALA A 97 -16.36 -1.32 -2.13
N TYR A 98 -16.26 -2.41 -1.36
CA TYR A 98 -15.90 -2.34 0.06
C TYR A 98 -14.47 -1.80 0.27
N ALA A 99 -13.50 -2.26 -0.51
CA ALA A 99 -12.10 -1.83 -0.43
C ALA A 99 -11.94 -0.34 -0.72
N PHE A 100 -12.67 0.18 -1.72
CA PHE A 100 -12.64 1.59 -2.11
C PHE A 100 -13.60 2.48 -1.32
N GLY A 101 -14.37 1.91 -0.38
CA GLY A 101 -15.33 2.67 0.43
C GLY A 101 -16.50 3.23 -0.37
N GLU A 102 -16.90 2.53 -1.44
CA GLU A 102 -18.04 2.89 -2.28
C GLU A 102 -19.38 2.51 -1.65
N ASP A 103 -20.45 3.13 -2.14
CA ASP A 103 -21.81 2.77 -1.73
C ASP A 103 -22.19 1.37 -2.25
N LEU A 104 -22.45 0.45 -1.32
CA LEU A 104 -22.84 -0.93 -1.66
C LEU A 104 -24.32 -1.03 -2.03
N SER A 105 -24.61 -1.67 -3.16
CA SER A 105 -25.95 -2.14 -3.54
C SER A 105 -26.49 -3.20 -2.56
N VAL A 106 -27.78 -3.50 -2.63
CA VAL A 106 -28.41 -4.55 -1.80
C VAL A 106 -27.74 -5.92 -2.02
N LYS A 107 -27.39 -6.25 -3.27
CA LYS A 107 -26.70 -7.49 -3.61
C LYS A 107 -25.30 -7.53 -2.99
N GLN A 108 -24.53 -6.47 -3.15
CA GLN A 108 -23.17 -6.37 -2.61
C GLN A 108 -23.15 -6.38 -1.08
N LYS A 109 -24.15 -5.79 -0.42
CA LYS A 109 -24.33 -5.90 1.04
C LYS A 109 -24.55 -7.35 1.49
N GLY A 110 -25.31 -8.13 0.72
CA GLY A 110 -25.50 -9.55 0.99
C GLY A 110 -24.19 -10.35 0.85
N GLU A 111 -23.42 -10.09 -0.21
CA GLU A 111 -22.11 -10.72 -0.45
C GLU A 111 -21.10 -10.35 0.64
N LEU A 112 -21.03 -9.07 1.03
CA LEU A 112 -20.21 -8.63 2.16
C LEU A 112 -20.64 -9.30 3.48
N ALA A 113 -21.94 -9.38 3.76
CA ALA A 113 -22.43 -10.02 4.97
C ALA A 113 -22.09 -11.52 5.01
N GLN A 114 -22.15 -12.20 3.87
CA GLN A 114 -21.73 -13.60 3.75
C GLN A 114 -20.23 -13.76 4.01
N PHE A 115 -19.39 -12.90 3.43
CA PHE A 115 -17.95 -12.90 3.69
C PHE A 115 -17.67 -12.68 5.19
N LEU A 116 -18.25 -11.65 5.80
CA LEU A 116 -18.05 -11.31 7.21
C LEU A 116 -18.56 -12.37 8.20
N ALA A 117 -19.41 -13.30 7.75
CA ALA A 117 -19.89 -14.43 8.54
C ALA A 117 -19.07 -15.73 8.36
N SER A 118 -18.02 -15.69 7.53
CA SER A 118 -17.05 -16.79 7.41
C SER A 118 -15.95 -16.67 8.47
N ASP A 119 -15.24 -17.76 8.74
CA ASP A 119 -14.11 -17.77 9.69
C ASP A 119 -13.07 -16.68 9.35
N THR A 120 -12.70 -16.54 8.07
CA THR A 120 -11.80 -15.47 7.60
C THR A 120 -12.42 -14.09 7.77
N GLY A 121 -13.72 -13.94 7.55
CA GLY A 121 -14.44 -12.68 7.74
C GLY A 121 -14.49 -12.23 9.21
N GLU A 122 -14.67 -13.18 10.12
CA GLU A 122 -14.63 -12.95 11.57
C GLU A 122 -13.21 -12.56 12.02
N SER A 123 -12.18 -13.27 11.54
CA SER A 123 -10.77 -12.94 11.77
C SER A 123 -10.42 -11.54 11.24
N TRP A 124 -10.86 -11.23 10.01
CA TRP A 124 -10.72 -9.89 9.43
C TRP A 124 -11.37 -8.83 10.29
N ALA A 125 -12.62 -9.03 10.72
CA ALA A 125 -13.33 -8.07 11.56
C ALA A 125 -12.64 -7.85 12.93
N ALA A 126 -12.02 -8.89 13.48
CA ALA A 126 -11.30 -8.83 14.75
C ALA A 126 -9.97 -8.06 14.68
N HIS A 127 -9.29 -8.08 13.52
CA HIS A 127 -7.94 -7.54 13.37
C HIS A 127 -7.81 -6.38 12.36
N LYS A 128 -8.90 -5.99 11.71
CA LYS A 128 -8.91 -4.94 10.68
C LYS A 128 -8.30 -3.64 11.18
N THR A 129 -8.63 -3.22 12.40
CA THR A 129 -8.14 -1.95 12.95
C THR A 129 -6.63 -1.97 13.13
N GLU A 130 -6.07 -3.02 13.71
CA GLU A 130 -4.62 -3.19 13.87
C GLU A 130 -3.90 -3.22 12.53
N VAL A 131 -4.45 -3.95 11.55
CA VAL A 131 -3.89 -4.00 10.19
C VAL A 131 -3.89 -2.62 9.55
N GLU A 132 -5.01 -1.88 9.63
CA GLU A 132 -5.12 -0.53 9.06
C GLU A 132 -4.17 0.47 9.74
N GLU A 133 -3.95 0.35 11.05
CA GLU A 133 -3.00 1.16 11.80
C GLU A 133 -1.55 0.87 11.38
N ASP A 134 -1.17 -0.40 11.26
CA ASP A 134 0.14 -0.84 10.81
C ASP A 134 0.43 -0.41 9.37
N LEU A 135 -0.54 -0.55 8.47
CA LEU A 135 -0.45 -0.07 7.09
C LEU A 135 -0.24 1.45 7.05
N ALA A 136 -1.01 2.19 7.85
CA ALA A 136 -0.91 3.64 7.92
C ALA A 136 0.45 4.10 8.48
N GLN A 137 0.95 3.42 9.53
CA GLN A 137 2.27 3.71 10.10
C GLN A 137 3.38 3.40 9.10
N THR A 138 3.35 2.23 8.47
CA THR A 138 4.31 1.83 7.43
C THR A 138 4.34 2.84 6.29
N ARG A 139 3.17 3.29 5.82
CA ARG A 139 3.06 4.29 4.75
C ARG A 139 3.65 5.64 5.17
N ARG A 140 3.43 6.08 6.41
CA ARG A 140 4.01 7.32 6.95
C ARG A 140 5.54 7.26 6.99
N ASP A 141 6.09 6.17 7.51
CA ASP A 141 7.54 6.00 7.67
C ASP A 141 8.23 5.90 6.31
N TRP A 142 7.67 5.08 5.41
CA TRP A 142 8.15 4.97 4.03
C TRP A 142 8.09 6.32 3.29
N SER A 143 6.97 7.05 3.35
CA SER A 143 6.84 8.36 2.69
C SER A 143 7.85 9.37 3.24
N ALA A 144 8.13 9.35 4.55
CA ALA A 144 9.17 10.16 5.17
C ALA A 144 10.59 9.79 4.68
N GLN A 145 10.85 8.50 4.46
CA GLN A 145 12.10 8.03 3.85
C GLN A 145 12.22 8.51 2.40
N VAL A 146 11.20 8.31 1.57
CA VAL A 146 11.18 8.80 0.17
C VAL A 146 11.47 10.29 0.14
N PHE A 147 10.79 11.08 0.98
CA PHE A 147 11.05 12.52 1.07
C PHE A 147 12.52 12.86 1.37
N LYS A 148 13.14 12.17 2.34
CA LYS A 148 14.57 12.35 2.68
C LYS A 148 15.48 11.99 1.51
N GLU A 149 15.21 10.88 0.83
CA GLU A 149 15.99 10.42 -0.33
C GLU A 149 15.92 11.43 -1.48
N LYS A 150 14.73 11.90 -1.80
CA LYS A 150 14.49 12.91 -2.85
C LYS A 150 15.13 14.25 -2.51
N MET A 151 15.05 14.70 -1.26
CA MET A 151 15.74 15.91 -0.81
C MET A 151 17.26 15.76 -0.95
N LYS A 152 17.82 14.63 -0.55
CA LYS A 152 19.27 14.36 -0.68
C LYS A 152 19.70 14.33 -2.15
N ALA A 153 18.86 13.82 -3.06
CA ALA A 153 19.14 13.85 -4.50
C ALA A 153 19.24 15.29 -5.02
N LEU A 154 18.29 16.16 -4.66
CA LEU A 154 18.32 17.57 -5.06
C LEU A 154 19.56 18.31 -4.52
N ILE A 155 19.94 18.07 -3.26
CA ILE A 155 21.16 18.67 -2.68
C ILE A 155 22.40 18.22 -3.46
N LYS A 156 22.50 16.92 -3.76
CA LYS A 156 23.64 16.37 -4.53
C LYS A 156 23.73 16.92 -5.96
N GLN A 157 22.60 17.26 -6.56
CA GLN A 157 22.51 17.91 -7.87
C GLN A 157 22.85 19.41 -7.82
N GLY A 158 23.14 19.97 -6.65
CA GLY A 158 23.50 21.38 -6.48
C GLY A 158 22.30 22.32 -6.37
N HIS A 159 21.10 21.79 -6.11
CA HIS A 159 19.88 22.60 -6.00
C HIS A 159 19.65 23.20 -4.61
N LEU A 160 20.51 22.93 -3.63
CA LEU A 160 20.54 23.65 -2.34
C LEU A 160 22.00 24.04 -2.07
N ASN A 161 22.26 25.34 -1.87
CA ASN A 161 23.51 25.87 -1.32
C ASN A 161 23.29 26.28 0.12
#